data_AF-A0A6P5JWB6-F1
#
_entry.id   AF-A0A6P5JWB6-F1
#
_cell.length_a   1.000
_cell.length_b   1.000
_cell.length_c   1.000
_cell.angle_alpha   90.00
_cell.angle_beta   90.00
_cell.angle_gamma   90.00
#
_symmetry.space_group_name_H-M   'P 1'
#
loop_
_entity.id
_entity.type
_entity.pdbx_description
1 polymer ?
#
loop_
_entity_poly.entity_id
_entity_poly.type
_entity_poly.pdbx_seq_one_letter_code
_entity_poly.pdbx_strand_id
1 'polypeptide(L)'
;MGNWAENEGLSIFVVFVWLGLNAFLFGWYYHVYEGDKYFYTRKLLGPALALARAPAACLNFNCLLILLPVCRNLLSYLRGSSACCSTRIRRQLDRNLTFHKMVAWMIALHTAIHTIAHLFNVEWLVNAKSKMHSDNYSIALSAFEDNPSLGQTYLNFVSKPYEVSTLLS
;
A
#
# COMPACT_ATOMS: atom_id res chain seq x y z
N MET A 1 31.47 17.28 25.85
CA MET A 1 31.14 16.69 24.52
C MET A 1 29.69 16.16 24.51
N GLY A 2 28.70 16.95 24.96
CA GLY A 2 27.35 16.44 25.27
C GLY A 2 26.20 16.93 24.38
N ASN A 3 26.45 17.80 23.39
CA ASN A 3 25.35 18.59 22.80
C ASN A 3 24.82 18.02 21.47
N TRP A 4 25.34 16.87 21.00
CA TRP A 4 24.94 16.28 19.72
C TRP A 4 23.68 15.42 19.87
N ALA A 5 23.66 14.50 20.85
CA ALA A 5 22.52 13.62 21.11
C ALA A 5 21.24 14.39 21.53
N GLU A 6 21.37 15.46 22.31
CA GLU A 6 20.23 16.27 22.77
C GLU A 6 19.62 17.16 21.67
N ASN A 7 20.40 17.47 20.62
CA ASN A 7 19.99 18.36 19.54
C ASN A 7 19.50 17.58 18.30
N GLU A 8 20.08 16.41 18.00
CA GLU A 8 19.61 15.51 16.93
C GLU A 8 18.44 14.60 17.37
N GLY A 9 18.24 14.36 18.67
CA GLY A 9 17.29 13.39 19.21
C GLY A 9 15.84 13.57 18.74
N LEU A 10 15.39 14.82 18.57
CA LEU A 10 14.02 15.08 18.11
C LEU A 10 13.82 14.73 16.63
N SER A 11 14.86 14.89 15.80
CA SER A 11 14.83 14.43 14.40
C SER A 11 14.64 12.93 14.31
N ILE A 12 15.42 12.24 15.12
CA ILE A 12 15.45 10.79 15.16
C ILE A 12 14.11 10.29 15.70
N PHE A 13 13.58 10.92 16.74
CA PHE A 13 12.25 10.62 17.28
C PHE A 13 11.13 10.77 16.24
N VAL A 14 11.10 11.88 15.49
CA VAL A 14 10.08 12.09 14.44
C VAL A 14 10.18 11.02 13.34
N VAL A 15 11.40 10.66 12.91
CA VAL A 15 11.62 9.59 11.93
C VAL A 15 11.16 8.25 12.49
N PHE A 16 11.45 7.93 13.76
CA PHE A 16 10.97 6.71 14.40
C PHE A 16 9.45 6.65 14.50
N VAL A 17 8.80 7.76 14.87
CA VAL A 17 7.33 7.84 14.90
C VAL A 17 6.74 7.65 13.51
N TRP A 18 7.31 8.29 12.48
CA TRP A 18 6.89 8.12 11.09
C TRP A 18 7.06 6.68 10.60
N LEU A 19 8.21 6.06 10.89
CA LEU A 19 8.48 4.67 10.53
C LEU A 19 7.54 3.71 11.28
N GLY A 20 7.30 3.96 12.56
CA GLY A 20 6.38 3.21 13.41
C GLY A 20 4.93 3.31 12.92
N LEU A 21 4.48 4.51 12.50
CA LEU A 21 3.16 4.68 11.88
C LEU A 21 3.05 3.91 10.57
N ASN A 22 4.08 3.95 9.71
CA ASN A 22 4.09 3.17 8.47
C ASN A 22 4.01 1.65 8.72
N ALA A 23 4.80 1.15 9.66
CA ALA A 23 4.79 -0.26 10.04
C ALA A 23 3.45 -0.67 10.69
N PHE A 24 2.89 0.19 11.54
CA PHE A 24 1.58 -0.03 12.17
C PHE A 24 0.46 -0.05 11.12
N LEU A 25 0.42 0.92 10.20
CA LEU A 25 -0.56 0.94 9.11
C LEU A 25 -0.44 -0.31 8.25
N PHE A 26 0.78 -0.71 7.90
CA PHE A 26 1.03 -1.90 7.10
C PHE A 26 0.53 -3.17 7.81
N GLY A 27 0.93 -3.38 9.07
CA GLY A 27 0.54 -4.56 9.85
C GLY A 27 -0.96 -4.59 10.16
N TRP A 28 -1.56 -3.46 10.51
CA TRP A 28 -2.99 -3.36 10.78
C TRP A 28 -3.81 -3.70 9.53
N TYR A 29 -3.50 -3.08 8.38
CA TYR A 29 -4.19 -3.40 7.14
C TYR A 29 -3.94 -4.83 6.69
N TYR A 30 -2.72 -5.35 6.84
CA TYR A 30 -2.42 -6.74 6.53
C TYR A 30 -3.33 -7.68 7.33
N HIS A 31 -3.42 -7.48 8.65
CA HIS A 31 -4.23 -8.32 9.53
C HIS A 31 -5.75 -8.18 9.29
N VAL A 32 -6.23 -6.97 8.99
CA VAL A 32 -7.64 -6.75 8.63
C VAL A 32 -8.04 -7.52 7.36
N TYR A 33 -7.16 -7.57 6.35
CA TYR A 33 -7.40 -8.29 5.11
C TYR A 33 -7.14 -9.81 5.23
N GLU A 34 -6.47 -10.26 6.30
CA GLU A 34 -6.43 -11.67 6.72
C GLU A 34 -7.69 -12.12 7.47
N GLY A 35 -8.59 -11.21 7.85
CA GLY A 35 -9.84 -11.55 8.53
C GLY A 35 -10.85 -12.33 7.67
N ASP A 36 -11.76 -13.04 8.32
CA ASP A 36 -12.73 -13.95 7.68
C ASP A 36 -13.74 -13.24 6.73
N LYS A 37 -13.86 -11.92 6.81
CA LYS A 37 -14.73 -11.12 5.93
C LYS A 37 -14.33 -11.20 4.45
N TYR A 38 -13.07 -11.50 4.14
CA TYR A 38 -12.55 -11.58 2.77
C TYR A 38 -12.24 -13.02 2.33
N PHE A 39 -12.84 -14.02 2.98
CA PHE A 39 -12.54 -15.43 2.74
C PHE A 39 -12.62 -15.84 1.26
N TYR A 40 -13.68 -15.42 0.56
CA TYR A 40 -13.87 -15.73 -0.87
C TYR A 40 -12.79 -15.10 -1.75
N THR A 41 -12.50 -13.80 -1.54
CA THR A 41 -11.48 -13.10 -2.32
C THR A 41 -10.08 -13.61 -2.01
N ARG A 42 -9.78 -13.96 -0.75
CA ARG A 42 -8.50 -14.57 -0.35
C ARG A 42 -8.31 -15.97 -0.92
N LYS A 43 -9.39 -16.72 -1.17
CA LYS A 43 -9.29 -18.03 -1.85
C LYS A 43 -8.90 -17.91 -3.32
N LEU A 44 -9.31 -16.84 -4.01
CA LEU A 44 -8.92 -16.58 -5.40
C LEU A 44 -7.58 -15.85 -5.52
N LEU A 45 -7.36 -14.83 -4.70
CA LEU A 45 -6.24 -13.88 -4.80
C LEU A 45 -5.14 -14.13 -3.75
N GLY A 46 -5.33 -15.12 -2.87
CA GLY A 46 -4.35 -15.50 -1.85
C GLY A 46 -3.90 -14.35 -0.91
N PRO A 47 -2.74 -14.50 -0.25
CA PRO A 47 -2.14 -13.44 0.57
C PRO A 47 -1.67 -12.21 -0.23
N ALA A 48 -1.65 -12.27 -1.57
CA ALA A 48 -1.28 -11.17 -2.45
C ALA A 48 -2.31 -10.02 -2.39
N LEU A 49 -3.58 -10.32 -2.08
CA LEU A 49 -4.60 -9.30 -1.84
C LEU A 49 -4.24 -8.41 -0.64
N ALA A 50 -3.92 -9.02 0.51
CA ALA A 50 -3.52 -8.30 1.71
C ALA A 50 -2.22 -7.53 1.46
N LEU A 51 -1.27 -8.16 0.74
CA LEU A 51 0.00 -7.55 0.35
C LEU A 51 -0.15 -6.41 -0.66
N ALA A 52 -1.22 -6.34 -1.44
CA ALA A 52 -1.50 -5.19 -2.33
C ALA A 52 -2.17 -4.03 -1.58
N ARG A 53 -3.06 -4.34 -0.63
CA ARG A 53 -3.87 -3.37 0.10
C ARG A 53 -3.11 -2.67 1.22
N ALA A 54 -2.27 -3.40 1.96
CA ALA A 54 -1.43 -2.83 3.02
C ALA A 54 -0.48 -1.71 2.52
N PRO A 55 0.36 -1.92 1.48
CA PRO A 55 1.24 -0.86 0.98
C PRO A 55 0.47 0.26 0.29
N ALA A 56 -0.73 0.02 -0.26
CA ALA A 56 -1.57 1.08 -0.82
C ALA A 56 -2.04 2.07 0.26
N ALA A 57 -2.42 1.58 1.44
CA ALA A 57 -2.77 2.44 2.57
C ALA A 57 -1.55 3.25 3.07
N CYS A 58 -0.39 2.62 3.20
CA CYS A 58 0.86 3.30 3.53
C CYS A 58 1.25 4.33 2.44
N LEU A 59 1.03 4.02 1.17
CA LEU A 59 1.30 4.93 0.05
C LEU A 59 0.43 6.18 0.14
N ASN A 60 -0.87 6.04 0.37
CA ASN A 60 -1.78 7.17 0.55
C ASN A 60 -1.35 8.08 1.71
N PHE A 61 -0.94 7.48 2.83
CA PHE A 61 -0.41 8.22 3.97
C PHE A 61 0.87 8.99 3.62
N ASN A 62 1.85 8.34 2.98
CA ASN A 62 3.11 8.99 2.61
C ASN A 62 2.93 10.05 1.51
N CYS A 63 2.01 9.86 0.56
CA CYS A 63 1.67 10.85 -0.47
C CYS A 63 0.99 12.10 0.10
N LEU A 64 0.24 11.98 1.19
CA LEU A 64 -0.23 13.14 1.94
C LEU A 64 0.93 13.81 2.69
N LEU A 65 1.75 13.01 3.35
CA LEU A 65 2.84 13.47 4.20
C LEU A 65 3.96 14.17 3.42
N ILE A 66 4.24 13.78 2.18
CA ILE A 66 5.31 14.37 1.35
C ILE A 66 5.05 15.83 0.96
N LEU A 67 3.79 16.27 1.00
CA LEU A 67 3.37 17.65 0.75
C LEU A 67 3.61 18.56 1.96
N LEU A 68 3.50 18.02 3.18
CA LEU A 68 3.69 18.78 4.43
C LEU A 68 5.05 19.50 4.51
N PRO A 69 6.20 18.89 4.12
CA PRO A 69 7.51 19.54 4.02
C PRO A 69 7.62 20.67 2.99
N VAL A 70 6.76 20.68 1.97
CA VAL A 70 6.87 21.60 0.82
C VAL A 70 5.96 22.82 1.00
N CYS A 71 4.86 22.69 1.75
CA CYS A 71 3.92 23.76 2.05
C CYS A 71 4.48 24.78 3.06
N ARG A 72 5.30 25.73 2.58
CA ARG A 72 5.98 26.77 3.39
C ARG A 72 5.04 27.61 4.27
N ASN A 73 3.82 27.88 3.81
CA ASN A 73 2.82 28.64 4.58
C ASN A 73 2.30 27.83 5.77
N LEU A 74 1.97 26.55 5.57
CA LEU A 74 1.55 25.65 6.65
C LEU A 74 2.67 25.45 7.67
N LEU A 75 3.91 25.30 7.19
CA LEU A 75 5.10 25.23 8.04
C LEU A 75 5.27 26.50 8.87
N SER A 76 4.99 27.67 8.30
CA SER A 76 5.03 28.95 9.02
C SER A 76 3.91 29.07 10.06
N TYR A 77 2.71 28.58 9.77
CA TYR A 77 1.61 28.49 10.75
C TYR A 77 1.94 27.54 11.91
N LEU A 78 2.49 26.36 11.61
CA LEU A 78 2.96 25.40 12.63
C LEU A 78 4.10 25.98 13.46
N ARG A 79 4.98 26.79 12.87
CA ARG A 79 6.05 27.52 13.57
C ARG A 79 5.49 28.56 14.55
N GLY A 80 4.38 29.23 14.19
CA GLY A 80 3.67 30.15 15.07
C GLY A 80 2.94 29.44 16.21
N SER A 81 2.30 28.30 15.94
CA SER A 81 1.61 27.48 16.96
C SER A 81 2.58 26.83 17.97
N SER A 82 3.80 26.52 17.56
CA SER A 82 4.82 25.85 18.39
C SER A 82 5.75 26.81 19.15
N ALA A 83 5.40 28.10 19.26
CA ALA A 83 6.20 29.16 19.90
C ALA A 83 6.65 28.82 21.34
N CYS A 84 5.92 27.98 22.08
CA CYS A 84 6.28 27.54 23.43
C CYS A 84 7.39 26.46 23.47
N CYS A 85 7.67 25.76 22.36
CA CYS A 85 8.59 24.60 22.31
C CYS A 85 9.67 24.72 21.20
N SER A 86 9.96 25.95 20.75
CA SER A 86 10.19 26.26 19.33
C SER A 86 11.60 26.01 18.75
N THR A 87 12.71 26.12 19.50
CA THR A 87 14.05 26.07 18.85
C THR A 87 14.35 24.72 18.18
N ARG A 88 13.85 23.60 18.74
CA ARG A 88 14.07 22.24 18.20
C ARG A 88 13.15 21.90 17.02
N ILE A 89 11.86 22.26 17.10
CA ILE A 89 10.89 22.06 16.01
C ILE A 89 11.27 22.93 14.80
N ARG A 90 11.77 24.14 15.07
CA ARG A 90 12.25 25.06 14.04
C ARG A 90 13.42 24.49 13.23
N ARG A 91 14.36 23.81 13.89
CA ARG A 91 15.48 23.11 13.24
C ARG A 91 15.04 21.86 12.46
N GLN A 92 14.00 21.16 12.91
CA GLN A 92 13.40 20.06 12.14
C GLN A 92 12.77 20.55 10.84
N LEU A 93 12.11 21.71 10.90
CA LEU A 93 11.57 22.38 9.72
C LEU A 93 12.66 22.78 8.72
N ASP A 94 13.83 23.21 9.19
CA ASP A 94 14.97 23.51 8.31
C ASP A 94 15.57 22.25 7.64
N ARG A 95 15.34 21.05 8.20
CA ARG A 95 15.70 19.75 7.58
C ARG A 95 14.54 19.08 6.84
N ASN A 96 13.45 19.81 6.57
CA ASN A 96 12.25 19.29 5.89
C ASN A 96 12.55 18.62 4.52
N LEU A 97 13.58 19.09 3.80
CA LEU A 97 13.94 18.61 2.47
C LEU A 97 14.62 17.23 2.54
N THR A 98 15.39 16.97 3.60
CA THR A 98 15.95 15.63 3.85
C THR A 98 14.84 14.65 4.25
N PHE A 99 13.87 15.08 5.05
CA PHE A 99 12.69 14.28 5.38
C PHE A 99 11.83 14.00 4.14
N HIS A 100 11.60 15.00 3.28
CA HIS A 100 10.91 14.83 1.99
C HIS A 100 11.59 13.78 1.11
N LYS A 101 12.93 13.78 1.02
CA LYS A 101 13.69 12.74 0.31
C LYS A 101 13.49 11.35 0.92
N MET A 102 13.49 11.22 2.26
CA MET A 102 13.24 9.94 2.94
C MET A 102 11.81 9.42 2.65
N VAL A 103 10.81 10.29 2.74
CA VAL A 103 9.41 9.94 2.41
C VAL A 103 9.30 9.54 0.93
N ALA A 104 9.98 10.25 0.01
CA ALA A 104 9.99 9.89 -1.40
C ALA A 104 10.54 8.47 -1.66
N TRP A 105 11.65 8.10 -1.01
CA TRP A 105 12.18 6.74 -1.09
C TRP A 105 11.20 5.69 -0.53
N MET A 106 10.48 6.01 0.54
CA MET A 106 9.47 5.11 1.11
C MET A 106 8.25 4.94 0.19
N ILE A 107 7.81 6.01 -0.47
CA ILE A 107 6.76 5.97 -1.51
C ILE A 107 7.21 5.06 -2.65
N ALA A 108 8.43 5.22 -3.14
CA ALA A 108 8.96 4.36 -4.21
C ALA A 108 8.98 2.88 -3.79
N LEU A 109 9.42 2.57 -2.56
CA LEU A 109 9.41 1.21 -2.01
C LEU A 109 8.00 0.64 -1.93
N HIS A 110 7.05 1.35 -1.30
CA HIS A 110 5.66 0.88 -1.21
C HIS A 110 5.00 0.74 -2.57
N THR A 111 5.34 1.60 -3.53
CA THR A 111 4.84 1.51 -4.92
C THR A 111 5.36 0.25 -5.58
N ALA A 112 6.66 -0.07 -5.45
CA ALA A 112 7.22 -1.31 -5.99
C ALA A 112 6.54 -2.55 -5.39
N ILE A 113 6.38 -2.61 -4.07
CA ILE A 113 5.68 -3.72 -3.40
C ILE A 113 4.22 -3.82 -3.88
N HIS A 114 3.51 -2.70 -3.96
CA HIS A 114 2.12 -2.64 -4.43
C HIS A 114 1.98 -3.17 -5.87
N THR A 115 2.87 -2.75 -6.78
CA THR A 115 2.87 -3.21 -8.18
C THR A 115 3.17 -4.71 -8.26
N ILE A 116 4.19 -5.20 -7.54
CA ILE A 116 4.55 -6.63 -7.50
C ILE A 116 3.38 -7.46 -6.95
N ALA A 117 2.72 -6.99 -5.89
CA ALA A 117 1.56 -7.66 -5.33
C ALA A 117 0.40 -7.74 -6.34
N HIS A 118 0.18 -6.69 -7.14
CA HIS A 118 -0.79 -6.72 -8.23
C HIS A 118 -0.42 -7.71 -9.35
N LEU A 119 0.87 -7.86 -9.67
CA LEU A 119 1.31 -8.86 -10.64
C LEU A 119 1.03 -10.29 -10.15
N PHE A 120 1.37 -10.59 -8.90
CA PHE A 120 1.03 -11.89 -8.28
C PHE A 120 -0.48 -12.12 -8.21
N ASN A 121 -1.24 -11.06 -7.96
CA ASN A 121 -2.70 -11.12 -7.93
C ASN A 121 -3.29 -11.57 -9.28
N VAL A 122 -2.74 -11.04 -10.38
CA VAL A 122 -3.12 -11.42 -11.74
C VAL A 122 -2.69 -12.86 -12.04
N GLU A 123 -1.45 -13.23 -11.69
CA GLU A 123 -0.92 -14.58 -11.91
C GLU A 123 -1.77 -15.64 -11.19
N TRP A 124 -2.10 -15.42 -9.92
CA TRP A 124 -2.91 -16.37 -9.15
C TRP A 124 -4.34 -16.46 -9.64
N LEU A 125 -4.92 -15.35 -10.11
CA LEU A 125 -6.23 -15.38 -10.73
C LEU A 125 -6.22 -16.16 -12.05
N VAL A 126 -5.19 -16.00 -12.88
CA VAL A 126 -5.01 -16.80 -14.11
C VAL A 126 -4.81 -18.27 -13.78
N ASN A 127 -4.01 -18.59 -12.77
CA ASN A 127 -3.80 -19.97 -12.32
C ASN A 127 -5.07 -20.59 -11.72
N ALA A 128 -5.85 -19.84 -10.95
CA ALA A 128 -7.14 -20.27 -10.43
C ALA A 128 -8.14 -20.56 -11.56
N LYS A 129 -8.09 -19.79 -12.67
CA LYS A 129 -8.87 -20.06 -13.88
C LYS A 129 -8.37 -21.28 -14.66
N SER A 130 -7.06 -21.51 -14.72
CA SER A 130 -6.48 -22.69 -15.40
C SER A 130 -6.73 -23.99 -14.62
N LYS A 131 -6.63 -23.95 -13.28
CA LYS A 131 -6.98 -25.05 -12.35
C LYS A 131 -8.47 -25.13 -12.02
N MET A 132 -9.29 -24.27 -12.63
CA MET A 132 -10.75 -24.17 -12.45
C MET A 132 -11.49 -25.46 -12.79
N HIS A 133 -10.82 -26.47 -13.34
CA HIS A 133 -11.38 -27.79 -13.55
C HIS A 133 -11.41 -28.68 -12.29
N SER A 134 -10.88 -28.24 -11.13
CA SER A 134 -10.78 -29.06 -9.90
C SER A 134 -11.66 -28.61 -8.72
N ASP A 135 -11.97 -27.31 -8.55
CA ASP A 135 -12.62 -26.79 -7.33
C ASP A 135 -13.99 -26.12 -7.59
N ASN A 136 -15.04 -26.58 -6.90
CA ASN A 136 -16.44 -26.16 -7.11
C ASN A 136 -16.70 -24.64 -6.92
N TYR A 137 -15.96 -23.98 -6.02
CA TYR A 137 -16.16 -22.56 -5.70
C TYR A 137 -15.59 -21.63 -6.76
N SER A 138 -14.43 -21.98 -7.35
CA SER A 138 -13.83 -21.24 -8.47
C SER A 138 -14.68 -21.35 -9.74
N ILE A 139 -15.37 -22.48 -9.94
CA ILE A 139 -16.33 -22.66 -11.04
C ILE A 139 -17.53 -21.73 -10.85
N ALA A 140 -18.13 -21.69 -9.66
CA ALA A 140 -19.27 -20.82 -9.40
C ALA A 140 -18.93 -19.32 -9.54
N LEU A 141 -17.74 -18.89 -9.08
CA LEU A 141 -17.34 -17.48 -9.18
C LEU A 141 -16.94 -17.03 -10.59
N SER A 142 -16.39 -17.93 -11.39
CA SER A 142 -16.01 -17.66 -12.79
C SER A 142 -17.17 -17.84 -13.77
N ALA A 143 -18.18 -18.63 -13.40
CA ALA A 143 -19.42 -18.84 -14.14
C ALA A 143 -20.44 -17.70 -13.93
N PHE A 144 -20.16 -16.72 -13.07
CA PHE A 144 -20.84 -15.42 -13.16
C PHE A 144 -20.41 -14.76 -14.47
N GLU A 145 -21.13 -15.12 -15.53
CA GLU A 145 -20.96 -14.58 -16.88
C GLU A 145 -21.32 -13.10 -16.85
N ASP A 146 -20.44 -12.26 -17.40
CA ASP A 146 -20.69 -10.83 -17.53
C ASP A 146 -22.00 -10.66 -18.30
N ASN A 147 -23.03 -10.12 -17.64
CA ASN A 147 -24.33 -9.88 -18.26
C ASN A 147 -24.35 -8.42 -18.74
N PRO A 148 -24.01 -8.14 -20.01
CA PRO A 148 -23.95 -6.77 -20.53
C PRO A 148 -25.30 -6.05 -20.47
N SER A 149 -26.42 -6.80 -20.42
CA SER A 149 -27.78 -6.27 -20.27
C SER A 149 -28.01 -5.58 -18.91
N LEU A 150 -27.24 -5.97 -17.89
CA LEU A 150 -27.34 -5.47 -16.51
C LEU A 150 -26.19 -4.50 -16.15
N GLY A 151 -25.28 -4.20 -17.09
CA GLY A 151 -24.14 -3.32 -16.87
C GLY A 151 -23.10 -3.89 -15.89
N GLN A 152 -23.09 -5.20 -15.65
CA GLN A 152 -22.19 -5.87 -14.73
C GLN A 152 -21.07 -6.55 -15.50
N THR A 153 -19.90 -5.90 -15.56
CA THR A 153 -18.69 -6.37 -16.26
C THR A 153 -17.48 -6.10 -15.38
N TYR A 154 -17.39 -6.79 -14.24
CA TYR A 154 -16.47 -6.34 -13.17
C TYR A 154 -15.59 -7.44 -12.58
N LEU A 155 -15.80 -8.72 -12.93
CA LEU A 155 -15.10 -9.82 -12.28
C LEU A 155 -14.09 -10.56 -13.16
N ASN A 156 -14.29 -10.62 -14.48
CA ASN A 156 -13.46 -11.44 -15.36
C ASN A 156 -12.86 -10.64 -16.53
N PHE A 157 -11.56 -10.36 -16.49
CA PHE A 157 -10.85 -9.74 -17.63
C PHE A 157 -10.45 -10.73 -18.71
N VAL A 158 -10.49 -12.04 -18.42
CA VAL A 158 -10.18 -13.10 -19.38
C VAL A 158 -11.47 -13.77 -19.81
N SER A 159 -11.92 -13.53 -21.03
CA SER A 159 -13.16 -14.14 -21.57
C SER A 159 -13.00 -15.61 -21.96
N LYS A 160 -11.80 -16.09 -22.27
CA LYS A 160 -11.56 -17.48 -22.75
C LYS A 160 -10.49 -18.22 -21.93
N PRO A 161 -10.70 -19.47 -21.51
CA PRO A 161 -9.63 -20.26 -20.92
C PRO A 161 -8.53 -20.51 -21.97
N TYR A 162 -7.26 -20.52 -21.53
CA TYR A 162 -6.16 -20.97 -22.38
C TYR A 162 -6.27 -22.48 -22.52
N GLU A 163 -6.79 -22.94 -23.66
CA GLU A 163 -6.68 -24.34 -24.04
C GLU A 163 -5.22 -24.67 -24.37
N VAL A 164 -4.60 -25.48 -23.51
CA VAL A 164 -3.23 -25.99 -23.67
C VAL A 164 -3.13 -27.01 -24.85
N SER A 165 -4.24 -27.24 -25.56
CA SER A 165 -4.39 -28.18 -26.68
C SER A 165 -3.69 -27.72 -27.97
N THR A 166 -3.30 -26.46 -28.11
CA THR A 166 -2.79 -25.88 -29.38
C THR A 166 -1.26 -25.81 -29.51
N LEU A 167 -0.50 -26.35 -28.56
CA LEU A 167 0.97 -26.44 -28.64
C LEU A 167 1.51 -27.85 -28.95
N LEU A 168 0.63 -28.82 -29.20
CA LEU A 168 1.00 -30.21 -29.53
C LEU A 168 0.33 -30.72 -30.83
N SER A 169 0.16 -29.85 -31.84
CA SER A 169 -0.27 -30.23 -33.18
C SER A 169 0.65 -29.64 -34.24
#